data_AF-A0A4R0KIV3-F1
#
_entry.id   AF-A0A4R0KIV3-F1
#
_cell.length_a   1.000
_cell.length_b   1.000
_cell.length_c   1.000
_cell.angle_alpha   90.00
_cell.angle_beta   90.00
_cell.angle_gamma   90.00
#
_symmetry.space_group_name_H-M   'P 1'
#
loop_
_entity.id
_entity.type
_entity.pdbx_description
1 polymer ?
#
loop_
_entity_poly.entity_id
_entity_poly.type
_entity_poly.pdbx_seq_one_letter_code
_entity_poly.pdbx_strand_id
1 'polypeptide(L)'
;MVVALIVVGVLVLGVAGFVVWFLKIRDPLKGEDFYKFHVEQKWLWELTLTPEQEKAFMAGLEAYDDERGCYPMRSEGLLRVYSPMMLISLYSLTEQFATMGPDAVQDPGRAVHDLVMRAAEGEVEGVLYYNDEWMGEDVTEVDGMDKYAFTDAMMSATFAQGVDHEFAGGYADENKGYLTMGVLTKNPEHVERMYQEASALAGEPTEYRNKLDVMRDVMTPESPEYVAAFDRAEAEKSKYINTLVFCFERVVEHYRDLRPQLEYAEPKDVLSVVMARMLEDDLRGCTWTRPPSDEQRELALALLSNRS
;
A
#
# COMPACT_ATOMS: atom_id res chain seq x y z
N MET A 1 28.39 -43.78 -30.27
CA MET A 1 28.20 -42.51 -30.98
C MET A 1 26.73 -42.14 -31.12
N VAL A 2 25.85 -43.04 -31.57
CA VAL A 2 24.39 -42.80 -31.71
C VAL A 2 23.71 -42.46 -30.38
N VAL A 3 24.05 -43.14 -29.28
CA VAL A 3 23.47 -42.88 -27.95
C VAL A 3 23.82 -41.48 -27.42
N ALA A 4 25.05 -41.01 -27.66
CA ALA A 4 25.47 -39.67 -27.24
C ALA A 4 24.70 -38.57 -27.98
N LEU A 5 24.40 -38.77 -29.27
CA LEU A 5 23.59 -37.84 -30.05
C LEU A 5 22.14 -37.79 -29.61
N ILE A 6 21.57 -38.92 -29.16
CA ILE A 6 20.20 -38.98 -28.63
C ILE A 6 20.11 -38.24 -27.29
N VAL A 7 21.07 -38.45 -26.39
CA VAL A 7 21.11 -37.76 -25.08
C VAL A 7 21.25 -36.25 -25.27
N VAL A 8 22.11 -35.80 -26.19
CA VAL A 8 22.25 -34.37 -26.51
C VAL A 8 20.96 -33.82 -27.14
N GLY A 9 20.31 -34.57 -28.03
CA GLY A 9 19.03 -34.16 -28.64
C GLY A 9 17.91 -33.97 -27.62
N VAL A 10 17.79 -34.87 -26.65
CA VAL A 10 16.78 -34.77 -25.57
C VAL A 10 17.09 -33.60 -24.63
N LEU A 11 18.36 -33.35 -24.32
CA LEU A 11 18.78 -32.20 -23.50
C LEU A 11 18.50 -30.87 -24.20
N VAL A 12 18.81 -30.77 -25.49
CA VAL A 12 18.54 -29.55 -26.28
C VAL A 12 17.04 -29.30 -26.41
N LEU A 13 16.24 -30.33 -26.64
CA LEU A 13 14.78 -30.20 -26.69
C LEU A 13 14.16 -29.90 -25.31
N GLY A 14 14.71 -30.46 -24.24
CA GLY A 14 14.30 -30.17 -22.86
C GLY A 14 14.63 -28.74 -22.46
N VAL A 15 15.84 -28.26 -22.78
CA VAL A 15 16.26 -26.88 -22.50
C VAL A 15 15.52 -25.89 -23.40
N ALA A 16 15.36 -26.16 -24.70
CA ALA A 16 14.60 -25.29 -25.59
C ALA A 16 13.12 -25.28 -25.20
N GLY A 17 12.54 -26.43 -24.85
CA GLY A 17 11.18 -26.54 -24.34
C GLY A 17 11.01 -25.79 -23.01
N PHE A 18 11.97 -25.91 -22.10
CA PHE A 18 11.98 -25.17 -20.83
C PHE A 18 12.16 -23.67 -21.05
N VAL A 19 13.03 -23.23 -21.96
CA VAL A 19 13.23 -21.79 -22.28
C VAL A 19 11.98 -21.23 -22.95
N VAL A 20 11.37 -21.94 -23.89
CA VAL A 20 10.11 -21.51 -24.53
C VAL A 20 8.96 -21.50 -23.51
N TRP A 21 8.87 -22.51 -22.64
CA TRP A 21 7.88 -22.57 -21.56
C TRP A 21 8.12 -21.48 -20.51
N PHE A 22 9.36 -21.22 -20.12
CA PHE A 22 9.76 -20.19 -19.16
C PHE A 22 9.57 -18.78 -19.70
N LEU A 23 9.86 -18.53 -20.99
CA LEU A 23 9.55 -17.27 -21.66
C LEU A 23 8.05 -17.09 -21.85
N LYS A 24 7.30 -18.16 -22.13
CA LYS A 24 5.85 -18.12 -22.29
C LYS A 24 5.08 -18.11 -20.96
N ILE A 25 5.70 -18.49 -19.84
CA ILE A 25 5.16 -18.38 -18.46
C ILE A 25 5.62 -17.09 -17.75
N ARG A 26 6.67 -16.41 -18.25
CA ARG A 26 6.97 -15.04 -17.80
C ARG A 26 5.91 -14.01 -18.20
N ASP A 27 4.99 -14.35 -19.10
CA ASP A 27 3.96 -13.47 -19.67
C ASP A 27 2.46 -13.78 -19.38
N PRO A 28 2.04 -14.86 -18.68
CA PRO A 28 0.63 -15.02 -18.26
C PRO A 28 0.40 -14.69 -16.78
N LEU A 29 1.46 -14.63 -15.96
CA LEU A 29 1.40 -14.12 -14.58
C LEU A 29 1.72 -12.62 -14.51
N LYS A 30 2.23 -12.06 -15.61
CA LYS A 30 2.26 -10.63 -15.88
C LYS A 30 1.12 -10.34 -16.85
N GLY A 31 -0.11 -10.38 -16.36
CA GLY A 31 -1.23 -9.80 -17.10
C GLY A 31 -0.90 -8.37 -17.55
N GLU A 32 -1.61 -7.86 -18.55
CA GLU A 32 -1.52 -6.45 -18.97
C GLU A 32 -1.66 -5.47 -17.78
N ASP A 33 -2.25 -5.93 -16.67
CA ASP A 33 -2.44 -5.26 -15.38
C ASP A 33 -1.18 -5.14 -14.49
N PHE A 34 -0.05 -5.79 -14.82
CA PHE A 34 1.17 -5.77 -13.97
C PHE A 34 2.17 -4.68 -14.34
N TYR A 35 1.85 -3.82 -15.31
CA TYR A 35 2.70 -2.69 -15.61
C TYR A 35 2.51 -1.59 -14.56
N LYS A 36 3.57 -1.32 -13.79
CA LYS A 36 3.62 -0.40 -12.64
C LYS A 36 2.97 0.97 -12.89
N PHE A 37 3.09 1.50 -14.11
CA PHE A 37 2.56 2.81 -14.52
C PHE A 37 1.37 2.70 -15.49
N HIS A 38 0.59 1.62 -15.41
CA HIS A 38 -0.65 1.47 -16.19
C HIS A 38 -1.71 2.52 -15.80
N VAL A 39 -2.64 2.81 -16.70
CA VAL A 39 -3.71 3.82 -16.54
C VAL A 39 -5.02 3.05 -16.36
N GLU A 40 -5.68 3.19 -15.22
CA GLU A 40 -6.88 2.40 -14.89
C GLU A 40 -8.07 3.26 -14.41
N GLN A 41 -7.87 4.54 -14.04
CA GLN A 41 -8.88 5.39 -13.38
C GLN A 41 -9.68 4.65 -12.30
N LYS A 42 -9.00 3.81 -11.54
CA LYS A 42 -9.60 2.96 -10.52
C LYS A 42 -9.61 3.66 -9.17
N TRP A 43 -8.54 4.38 -8.87
CA TRP A 43 -8.30 4.95 -7.55
C TRP A 43 -8.72 6.41 -7.49
N LEU A 44 -9.19 6.88 -6.34
CA LEU A 44 -9.75 8.24 -6.25
C LEU A 44 -8.74 9.34 -6.61
N TRP A 45 -7.46 9.16 -6.29
CA TRP A 45 -6.43 10.12 -6.67
C TRP A 45 -6.27 10.20 -8.20
N GLU A 46 -6.46 9.09 -8.95
CA GLU A 46 -6.45 9.10 -10.42
C GLU A 46 -7.63 9.89 -10.98
N LEU A 47 -8.78 9.87 -10.29
CA LEU A 47 -9.98 10.62 -10.69
C LEU A 47 -9.84 12.14 -10.54
N THR A 48 -8.78 12.63 -9.90
CA THR A 48 -8.44 14.07 -9.90
C THR A 48 -7.92 14.55 -11.26
N LEU A 49 -7.53 13.61 -12.13
CA LEU A 49 -6.97 13.87 -13.45
C LEU A 49 -8.00 13.55 -14.55
N THR A 50 -7.96 14.31 -15.64
CA THR A 50 -8.57 13.83 -16.90
C THR A 50 -7.78 12.63 -17.45
N PRO A 51 -8.37 11.78 -18.32
CA PRO A 51 -7.64 10.62 -18.88
C PRO A 51 -6.33 10.99 -19.59
N GLU A 52 -6.29 12.17 -20.23
CA GLU A 52 -5.08 12.70 -20.86
C GLU A 52 -4.02 13.09 -19.82
N GLN A 53 -4.44 13.76 -18.75
CA GLN A 53 -3.54 14.14 -17.65
C GLN A 53 -3.01 12.94 -16.89
N GLU A 54 -3.83 11.92 -16.64
CA GLU A 54 -3.39 10.68 -15.98
C GLU A 54 -2.36 9.95 -16.82
N LYS A 55 -2.61 9.81 -18.13
CA LYS A 55 -1.63 9.22 -19.05
C LYS A 55 -0.30 10.00 -19.03
N ALA A 56 -0.36 11.33 -19.06
CA ALA A 56 0.82 12.17 -18.98
C ALA A 56 1.54 12.00 -17.63
N PHE A 57 0.79 12.04 -16.53
CA PHE A 57 1.31 11.87 -15.17
C PHE A 57 2.02 10.52 -14.99
N MET A 58 1.41 9.42 -15.44
CA MET A 58 2.02 8.10 -15.41
C MET A 58 3.30 8.01 -16.24
N ALA A 59 3.31 8.63 -17.44
CA ALA A 59 4.53 8.73 -18.25
C ALA A 59 5.63 9.56 -17.57
N GLY A 60 5.25 10.61 -16.83
CA GLY A 60 6.18 11.39 -16.03
C GLY A 60 6.76 10.60 -14.85
N LEU A 61 5.94 9.80 -14.17
CA LEU A 61 6.39 8.89 -13.11
C LEU A 61 7.31 7.79 -13.66
N GLU A 62 7.01 7.24 -14.84
CA GLU A 62 7.90 6.30 -15.53
C GLU A 62 9.26 6.93 -15.83
N ALA A 63 9.27 8.15 -16.39
CA ALA A 63 10.52 8.87 -16.66
C ALA A 63 11.32 9.16 -15.38
N TYR A 64 10.65 9.52 -14.28
CA TYR A 64 11.30 9.73 -12.98
C TYR A 64 11.85 8.43 -12.40
N ASP A 65 11.12 7.32 -12.54
CA ASP A 65 11.54 6.00 -12.09
C ASP A 65 12.82 5.52 -12.77
N ASP A 66 12.92 5.72 -14.08
CA ASP A 66 14.10 5.37 -14.88
C ASP A 66 15.36 6.11 -14.39
N GLU A 67 15.22 7.33 -13.86
CA GLU A 67 16.34 8.15 -13.40
C GLU A 67 16.68 7.96 -11.91
N ARG A 68 15.66 7.89 -11.05
CA ARG A 68 15.81 7.99 -9.59
C ARG A 68 15.05 6.93 -8.80
N GLY A 69 14.12 6.23 -9.46
CA GLY A 69 13.27 5.23 -8.85
C GLY A 69 12.12 5.81 -8.03
N CYS A 70 10.90 5.33 -8.30
CA CYS A 70 9.72 5.55 -7.46
C CYS A 70 8.79 4.33 -7.51
N TYR A 71 7.70 4.27 -6.74
CA TYR A 71 6.71 3.21 -6.85
C TYR A 71 5.33 3.69 -6.37
N PRO A 72 4.29 3.68 -7.24
CA PRO A 72 2.94 4.07 -6.84
C PRO A 72 2.25 2.92 -6.08
N MET A 73 2.02 3.13 -4.79
CA MET A 73 1.16 2.31 -3.92
C MET A 73 -0.28 2.81 -4.07
N ARG A 74 -0.96 2.27 -5.09
CA ARG A 74 -2.19 2.87 -5.62
C ARG A 74 -3.37 2.82 -4.65
N SER A 75 -3.55 1.68 -3.98
CA SER A 75 -4.60 1.45 -2.98
C SER A 75 -4.48 2.39 -1.78
N GLU A 76 -3.27 2.62 -1.33
CA GLU A 76 -2.95 3.48 -0.19
C GLU A 76 -2.96 4.96 -0.57
N GLY A 77 -2.81 5.27 -1.87
CA GLY A 77 -2.74 6.63 -2.39
C GLY A 77 -1.38 7.30 -2.13
N LEU A 78 -0.30 6.51 -2.20
CA LEU A 78 1.06 6.95 -1.89
C LEU A 78 2.04 6.67 -3.04
N LEU A 79 2.94 7.60 -3.31
CA LEU A 79 4.11 7.42 -4.15
C LEU A 79 5.33 7.23 -3.25
N ARG A 80 5.95 6.06 -3.33
CA ARG A 80 7.26 5.83 -2.71
C ARG A 80 8.36 6.37 -3.61
N VAL A 81 9.28 7.15 -3.08
CA VAL A 81 10.47 7.67 -3.77
C VAL A 81 11.70 7.15 -3.02
N TYR A 82 12.75 6.73 -3.75
CA TYR A 82 13.93 6.11 -3.12
C TYR A 82 15.11 7.05 -2.89
N SER A 83 15.10 8.26 -3.48
CA SER A 83 16.20 9.22 -3.33
C SER A 83 15.69 10.67 -3.36
N PRO A 84 15.52 11.32 -2.19
CA PRO A 84 15.58 10.72 -0.85
C PRO A 84 14.41 9.77 -0.59
N MET A 85 14.53 8.90 0.43
CA MET A 85 13.47 7.98 0.85
C MET A 85 12.28 8.76 1.39
N MET A 86 11.18 8.74 0.65
CA MET A 86 9.96 9.49 0.97
C MET A 86 8.70 8.74 0.56
N LEU A 87 7.62 8.99 1.28
CA LEU A 87 6.26 8.69 0.88
C LEU A 87 5.55 10.01 0.58
N ILE A 88 5.00 10.14 -0.62
CA ILE A 88 4.29 11.34 -1.08
C ILE A 88 2.84 10.96 -1.37
N SER A 89 1.88 11.75 -0.91
CA SER A 89 0.48 11.61 -1.25
C SER A 89 0.28 11.72 -2.76
N LEU A 90 -0.26 10.67 -3.39
CA LEU A 90 -0.64 10.72 -4.79
C LEU A 90 -1.75 11.74 -5.04
N TYR A 91 -2.66 11.96 -4.08
CA TYR A 91 -3.72 12.98 -4.19
C TYR A 91 -3.14 14.39 -4.32
N SER A 92 -2.21 14.76 -3.43
CA SER A 92 -1.56 16.07 -3.48
C SER A 92 -0.74 16.22 -4.77
N LEU A 93 -0.05 15.15 -5.17
CA LEU A 93 0.80 15.16 -6.35
C LEU A 93 -0.02 15.33 -7.64
N THR A 94 -1.14 14.62 -7.78
CA THR A 94 -2.01 14.72 -8.95
C THR A 94 -2.79 16.03 -9.01
N GLU A 95 -3.26 16.57 -7.89
CA GLU A 95 -3.89 17.90 -7.86
C GLU A 95 -2.92 19.01 -8.29
N GLN A 96 -1.67 18.94 -7.82
CA GLN A 96 -0.64 19.88 -8.25
C GLN A 96 -0.29 19.71 -9.73
N PHE A 97 -0.18 18.46 -10.21
CA PHE A 97 0.04 18.18 -11.63
C PHE A 97 -1.09 18.73 -12.51
N ALA A 98 -2.35 18.53 -12.10
CA ALA A 98 -3.51 19.10 -12.80
C ALA A 98 -3.47 20.64 -12.82
N THR A 99 -3.06 21.26 -11.71
CA THR A 99 -2.94 22.72 -11.57
C THR A 99 -1.86 23.31 -12.49
N MET A 100 -0.80 22.56 -12.79
CA MET A 100 0.23 22.98 -13.76
C MET A 100 -0.30 23.05 -15.21
N GLY A 101 -1.46 22.43 -15.48
CA GLY A 101 -2.19 22.61 -16.73
C GLY A 101 -1.49 21.99 -17.95
N PRO A 102 -1.68 22.57 -19.16
CA PRO A 102 -1.20 21.98 -20.41
C PRO A 102 0.32 21.79 -20.49
N ASP A 103 1.11 22.64 -19.81
CA ASP A 103 2.56 22.54 -19.84
C ASP A 103 3.05 21.24 -19.20
N ALA A 104 2.39 20.77 -18.15
CA ALA A 104 2.68 19.48 -17.53
C ALA A 104 2.32 18.28 -18.41
N VAL A 105 1.31 18.41 -19.26
CA VAL A 105 0.94 17.37 -20.24
C VAL A 105 1.95 17.32 -21.40
N GLN A 106 2.51 18.47 -21.79
CA GLN A 106 3.51 18.57 -22.86
C GLN A 106 4.88 18.04 -22.44
N ASP A 107 5.29 18.26 -21.18
CA ASP A 107 6.55 17.76 -20.62
C ASP A 107 6.33 17.10 -19.24
N PRO A 108 5.73 15.89 -19.23
CA PRO A 108 5.35 15.24 -17.99
C PRO A 108 6.53 14.80 -17.13
N GLY A 109 7.65 14.40 -17.75
CA GLY A 109 8.86 14.00 -17.03
C GLY A 109 9.42 15.15 -16.19
N ARG A 110 9.54 16.33 -16.80
CA ARG A 110 9.95 17.53 -16.06
C ARG A 110 8.94 17.93 -14.99
N ALA A 111 7.65 17.90 -15.31
CA ALA A 111 6.62 18.30 -14.36
C ALA A 111 6.61 17.41 -13.11
N VAL A 112 6.65 16.09 -13.27
CA VAL A 112 6.74 15.14 -12.16
C VAL A 112 8.05 15.32 -11.38
N HIS A 113 9.19 15.48 -12.08
CA HIS A 113 10.46 15.75 -11.41
C HIS A 113 10.38 17.00 -10.53
N ASP A 114 9.87 18.12 -11.05
CA ASP A 114 9.75 19.37 -10.32
C ASP A 114 8.82 19.25 -9.10
N LEU A 115 7.73 18.47 -9.21
CA LEU A 115 6.83 18.19 -8.10
C LEU A 115 7.49 17.33 -7.00
N VAL A 116 8.19 16.25 -7.38
CA VAL A 116 8.89 15.38 -6.42
C VAL A 116 10.03 16.13 -5.74
N MET A 117 10.78 16.96 -6.49
CA MET A 117 11.84 17.78 -5.91
C MET A 117 11.30 18.86 -4.97
N ARG A 118 10.13 19.42 -5.24
CA ARG A 118 9.46 20.34 -4.31
C ARG A 118 9.02 19.63 -3.03
N ALA A 119 8.46 18.43 -3.15
CA ALA A 119 8.17 17.59 -1.99
C ALA A 119 9.44 17.27 -1.19
N ALA A 120 10.60 17.17 -1.87
CA ALA A 120 11.89 16.95 -1.24
C ALA A 120 12.46 18.17 -0.48
N GLU A 121 11.77 19.32 -0.44
CA GLU A 121 12.21 20.51 0.31
C GLU A 121 11.90 20.42 1.81
N GLY A 122 10.95 19.57 2.23
CA GLY A 122 10.66 19.34 3.64
C GLY A 122 9.41 18.50 3.90
N GLU A 123 9.28 18.04 5.15
CA GLU A 123 8.06 17.39 5.64
C GLU A 123 6.92 18.39 5.71
N VAL A 124 5.93 18.18 4.84
CA VAL A 124 4.65 18.90 4.80
C VAL A 124 3.52 17.88 4.79
N GLU A 125 2.28 18.33 4.92
CA GLU A 125 1.13 17.43 4.83
C GLU A 125 1.15 16.63 3.53
N GLY A 126 1.04 15.31 3.65
CA GLY A 126 1.14 14.35 2.55
C GLY A 126 2.57 13.98 2.17
N VAL A 127 3.61 14.46 2.85
CA VAL A 127 5.00 14.08 2.59
C VAL A 127 5.66 13.58 3.87
N LEU A 128 6.10 12.32 3.87
CA LEU A 128 6.79 11.69 4.98
C LEU A 128 8.17 11.23 4.54
N TYR A 129 9.22 11.67 5.24
CA TYR A 129 10.54 11.10 5.09
C TYR A 129 10.67 9.90 6.01
N TYR A 130 11.38 8.90 5.53
CA TYR A 130 11.66 7.72 6.33
C TYR A 130 13.06 7.20 6.02
N ASN A 131 13.58 6.40 6.94
CA ASN A 131 14.87 5.76 6.80
C ASN A 131 14.63 4.24 6.66
N ASP A 132 15.09 3.62 5.56
CA ASP A 132 15.00 2.17 5.42
C ASP A 132 16.02 1.41 6.28
N GLU A 133 16.93 2.15 6.92
CA GLU A 133 17.80 1.70 8.02
C GLU A 133 17.32 2.26 9.37
N TRP A 134 16.01 2.35 9.60
CA TRP A 134 15.41 2.96 10.81
C TRP A 134 15.87 2.35 12.15
N MET A 135 16.29 1.08 12.18
CA MET A 135 16.94 0.52 13.37
C MET A 135 18.40 0.98 13.49
N GLY A 136 19.09 1.22 12.38
CA GLY A 136 20.53 1.48 12.29
C GLY A 136 21.34 0.18 12.25
N GLU A 137 22.57 0.25 11.76
CA GLU A 137 23.44 -0.93 11.57
C GLU A 137 23.77 -1.66 12.89
N ASP A 138 23.79 -0.94 14.01
CA ASP A 138 24.21 -1.44 15.33
C ASP A 138 23.05 -1.77 16.29
N VAL A 139 21.79 -1.53 15.88
CA VAL A 139 20.63 -1.84 16.72
C VAL A 139 19.90 -3.03 16.13
N THR A 140 19.93 -4.15 16.84
CA THR A 140 19.20 -5.35 16.44
C THR A 140 17.81 -5.42 17.06
N GLU A 141 17.57 -4.69 18.16
CA GLU A 141 16.34 -4.77 18.94
C GLU A 141 15.95 -3.42 19.57
N VAL A 142 14.65 -3.21 19.73
CA VAL A 142 14.04 -2.12 20.50
C VAL A 142 13.19 -2.75 21.59
N ASP A 143 13.53 -2.52 22.86
CA ASP A 143 12.87 -3.17 24.02
C ASP A 143 12.79 -4.71 23.89
N GLY A 144 13.87 -5.33 23.42
CA GLY A 144 13.94 -6.79 23.20
C GLY A 144 13.15 -7.30 21.99
N MET A 145 12.55 -6.41 21.19
CA MET A 145 11.88 -6.76 19.94
C MET A 145 12.80 -6.51 18.76
N ASP A 146 13.02 -7.53 17.92
CA ASP A 146 13.61 -7.32 16.59
C ASP A 146 12.65 -6.53 15.67
N LYS A 147 13.09 -6.22 14.45
CA LYS A 147 12.27 -5.46 13.48
C LYS A 147 10.93 -6.10 13.18
N TYR A 148 10.83 -7.42 13.18
CA TYR A 148 9.60 -8.13 12.85
C TYR A 148 8.63 -8.08 14.03
N ALA A 149 9.12 -8.34 15.24
CA ALA A 149 8.35 -8.25 16.46
C ALA A 149 7.86 -6.81 16.72
N PHE A 150 8.70 -5.81 16.47
CA PHE A 150 8.31 -4.40 16.60
C PHE A 150 7.23 -4.03 15.58
N THR A 151 7.37 -4.48 14.33
CA THR A 151 6.37 -4.27 13.28
C THR A 151 5.03 -4.92 13.62
N ASP A 152 5.05 -6.15 14.13
CA ASP A 152 3.85 -6.86 14.58
C ASP A 152 3.17 -6.14 15.76
N ALA A 153 3.95 -5.59 16.69
CA ALA A 153 3.44 -4.78 17.78
C ALA A 153 2.81 -3.47 17.29
N MET A 154 3.38 -2.80 16.29
CA MET A 154 2.79 -1.61 15.64
C MET A 154 1.48 -1.95 14.93
N MET A 155 1.45 -3.03 14.14
CA MET A 155 0.23 -3.52 13.47
C MET A 155 -0.86 -3.92 14.47
N SER A 156 -0.46 -4.52 15.59
CA SER A 156 -1.36 -4.86 16.69
C SER A 156 -1.93 -3.63 17.41
N ALA A 157 -1.15 -2.54 17.48
CA ALA A 157 -1.54 -1.28 18.11
C ALA A 157 -2.56 -0.51 17.26
N THR A 158 -2.51 -0.63 15.93
CA THR A 158 -3.53 -0.03 15.03
C THR A 158 -4.77 -0.90 14.84
N PHE A 159 -4.83 -2.06 15.51
CA PHE A 159 -5.86 -3.09 15.28
C PHE A 159 -5.96 -3.50 13.80
N ALA A 160 -4.87 -3.36 13.04
CA ALA A 160 -4.83 -3.76 11.63
C ALA A 160 -4.88 -5.30 11.45
N GLN A 161 -4.78 -6.08 12.52
CA GLN A 161 -5.00 -7.53 12.51
C GLN A 161 -6.39 -7.90 13.05
N GLY A 162 -7.26 -8.45 12.18
CA GLY A 162 -8.35 -9.33 12.59
C GLY A 162 -9.68 -8.71 13.00
N VAL A 163 -10.14 -7.62 12.37
CA VAL A 163 -11.51 -7.10 12.58
C VAL A 163 -12.38 -7.38 11.36
N ASP A 164 -13.38 -8.25 11.56
CA ASP A 164 -14.54 -8.39 10.68
C ASP A 164 -15.37 -7.10 10.79
N HIS A 165 -15.46 -6.37 9.67
CA HIS A 165 -16.30 -5.20 9.43
C HIS A 165 -15.74 -3.83 9.88
N GLU A 166 -15.58 -2.95 8.88
CA GLU A 166 -15.47 -1.47 8.97
C GLU A 166 -14.12 -0.84 9.35
N PHE A 167 -12.98 -1.51 9.16
CA PHE A 167 -11.67 -0.85 9.14
C PHE A 167 -10.91 -1.13 7.84
N ALA A 168 -10.29 -0.10 7.26
CA ALA A 168 -9.61 -0.23 5.98
C ALA A 168 -8.15 -0.64 6.14
N GLY A 169 -7.91 -1.73 6.88
CA GLY A 169 -6.64 -2.43 6.94
C GLY A 169 -5.43 -1.59 7.35
N GLY A 170 -4.27 -2.23 7.35
CA GLY A 170 -3.00 -1.57 7.52
C GLY A 170 -1.91 -2.39 6.85
N TYR A 171 -0.84 -1.74 6.47
CA TYR A 171 0.33 -2.38 5.92
C TYR A 171 1.55 -1.84 6.63
N ALA A 172 2.51 -2.70 6.93
CA ALA A 172 3.78 -2.29 7.47
C ALA A 172 4.89 -2.91 6.63
N ASP A 173 5.94 -2.14 6.38
CA ASP A 173 7.16 -2.63 5.76
C ASP A 173 8.31 -2.50 6.75
N GLU A 174 8.64 -3.60 7.42
CA GLU A 174 9.71 -3.64 8.42
C GLU A 174 11.09 -3.31 7.84
N ASN A 175 11.26 -3.48 6.53
CA ASN A 175 12.53 -3.21 5.84
C ASN A 175 12.60 -1.77 5.34
N LYS A 176 11.46 -1.09 5.24
CA LYS A 176 11.39 0.31 4.82
C LYS A 176 11.07 1.25 5.96
N GLY A 177 10.59 0.76 7.11
CA GLY A 177 10.43 1.58 8.30
C GLY A 177 9.21 2.50 8.25
N TYR A 178 8.09 2.01 7.71
CA TYR A 178 6.82 2.74 7.77
C TYR A 178 5.61 1.82 7.97
N LEU A 179 4.55 2.40 8.50
CA LEU A 179 3.22 1.80 8.70
C LEU A 179 2.19 2.64 7.96
N THR A 180 1.21 2.00 7.33
CA THR A 180 -0.03 2.62 6.87
C THR A 180 -1.22 2.07 7.64
N MET A 181 -2.20 2.92 7.85
CA MET A 181 -3.46 2.62 8.52
C MET A 181 -4.58 3.27 7.73
N GLY A 182 -5.43 2.46 7.09
CA GLY A 182 -6.57 2.96 6.35
C GLY A 182 -7.76 3.20 7.27
N VAL A 183 -8.30 4.41 7.22
CA VAL A 183 -9.40 4.89 8.06
C VAL A 183 -10.64 5.10 7.21
N LEU A 184 -11.68 4.33 7.52
CA LEU A 184 -13.01 4.42 6.92
C LEU A 184 -14.03 4.57 8.04
N THR A 185 -14.67 5.74 8.16
CA THR A 185 -15.60 6.02 9.28
C THR A 185 -16.87 5.21 9.20
N LYS A 186 -17.42 5.06 8.00
CA LYS A 186 -18.61 4.27 7.73
C LYS A 186 -18.57 3.80 6.29
N ASN A 187 -18.92 2.54 6.04
CA ASN A 187 -19.10 2.06 4.68
C ASN A 187 -20.33 2.77 4.05
N PRO A 188 -20.18 3.48 2.92
CA PRO A 188 -21.33 4.09 2.27
C PRO A 188 -22.35 3.04 1.85
N GLU A 189 -23.65 3.34 2.02
CA GLU A 189 -24.73 2.38 1.73
C GLU A 189 -24.70 1.88 0.29
N HIS A 190 -24.25 2.70 -0.67
CA HIS A 190 -24.14 2.26 -2.06
C HIS A 190 -22.99 1.29 -2.29
N VAL A 191 -21.87 1.44 -1.58
CA VAL A 191 -20.74 0.49 -1.63
C VAL A 191 -21.17 -0.86 -1.06
N GLU A 192 -21.89 -0.85 0.06
CA GLU A 192 -22.46 -2.07 0.66
C GLU A 192 -23.38 -2.81 -0.33
N ARG A 193 -24.25 -2.08 -1.04
CA ARG A 193 -25.07 -2.68 -2.12
C ARG A 193 -24.23 -3.27 -3.24
N MET A 194 -23.13 -2.61 -3.64
CA MET A 194 -22.23 -3.15 -4.68
C MET A 194 -21.58 -4.47 -4.25
N TYR A 195 -21.17 -4.61 -2.99
CA TYR A 195 -20.69 -5.89 -2.47
C TYR A 195 -21.77 -6.96 -2.46
N GLN A 196 -22.99 -6.62 -2.05
CA GLN A 196 -24.12 -7.56 -2.08
C GLN A 196 -24.44 -8.03 -3.50
N GLU A 197 -24.41 -7.11 -4.47
CA GLU A 197 -24.57 -7.42 -5.89
C GLU A 197 -23.43 -8.31 -6.41
N ALA A 198 -22.18 -8.03 -6.01
CA ALA A 198 -21.05 -8.89 -6.34
C ALA A 198 -21.24 -10.28 -5.74
N SER A 199 -21.48 -10.40 -4.43
CA SER A 199 -21.69 -11.69 -3.75
C SER A 199 -22.85 -12.49 -4.37
N ALA A 200 -23.91 -11.84 -4.88
CA ALA A 200 -24.97 -12.53 -5.59
C ALA A 200 -24.50 -13.22 -6.89
N LEU A 201 -23.42 -12.73 -7.52
CA LEU A 201 -22.77 -13.34 -8.69
C LEU A 201 -21.85 -14.51 -8.32
N ALA A 202 -21.38 -14.59 -7.06
CA ALA A 202 -20.55 -15.69 -6.58
C ALA A 202 -21.35 -17.02 -6.44
N GLY A 203 -22.69 -16.93 -6.40
CA GLY A 203 -23.58 -18.07 -6.21
C GLY A 203 -23.90 -18.36 -4.74
N GLU A 204 -24.48 -19.52 -4.47
CA GLU A 204 -24.78 -19.92 -3.08
C GLU A 204 -23.49 -20.26 -2.33
N PRO A 205 -23.36 -19.87 -1.05
CA PRO A 205 -22.19 -20.21 -0.23
C PRO A 205 -21.96 -21.72 -0.21
N THR A 206 -20.73 -22.14 -0.55
CA THR A 206 -20.35 -23.56 -0.50
C THR A 206 -20.29 -24.04 0.95
N GLU A 207 -21.10 -25.04 1.30
CA GLU A 207 -20.98 -25.70 2.61
C GLU A 207 -19.71 -26.58 2.63
N TYR A 208 -18.69 -26.19 3.39
CA TYR A 208 -17.47 -26.99 3.54
C TYR A 208 -17.66 -28.11 4.56
N ARG A 209 -17.61 -29.36 4.12
CA ARG A 209 -17.74 -30.53 5.02
C ARG A 209 -16.39 -31.10 5.42
N ASN A 210 -15.35 -30.79 4.66
CA ASN A 210 -13.98 -31.25 4.92
C ASN A 210 -12.94 -30.33 4.26
N LYS A 211 -11.65 -30.56 4.56
CA LYS A 211 -10.54 -29.76 4.02
C LYS A 211 -10.39 -29.84 2.49
N LEU A 212 -10.81 -30.94 1.86
CA LEU A 212 -10.76 -31.07 0.39
C LEU A 212 -11.81 -30.18 -0.28
N ASP A 213 -12.94 -29.92 0.36
CA ASP A 213 -13.95 -28.99 -0.16
C ASP A 213 -13.38 -27.57 -0.23
N VAL A 214 -12.68 -27.14 0.83
CA VAL A 214 -11.97 -25.84 0.86
C VAL A 214 -10.90 -25.79 -0.22
N MET A 215 -10.07 -26.83 -0.34
CA MET A 215 -9.04 -26.87 -1.39
C MET A 215 -9.64 -26.83 -2.80
N ARG A 216 -10.75 -27.52 -3.04
CA ARG A 216 -11.43 -27.53 -4.34
C ARG A 216 -12.02 -26.16 -4.67
N ASP A 217 -12.61 -25.51 -3.68
CA ASP A 217 -13.19 -24.18 -3.81
C ASP A 217 -12.10 -23.14 -4.12
N VAL A 218 -11.00 -23.13 -3.36
CA VAL A 218 -9.84 -22.25 -3.61
C VAL A 218 -9.18 -22.49 -4.99
N MET A 219 -9.22 -23.73 -5.49
CA MET A 219 -8.71 -24.05 -6.83
C MET A 219 -9.72 -23.76 -7.95
N THR A 220 -10.97 -23.48 -7.63
CA THR A 220 -11.99 -23.14 -8.63
C THR A 220 -11.80 -21.67 -9.00
N PRO A 221 -11.54 -21.34 -10.28
CA PRO A 221 -11.45 -19.95 -10.68
C PRO A 221 -12.76 -19.23 -10.36
N GLU A 222 -12.65 -18.08 -9.71
CA GLU A 222 -13.80 -17.23 -9.44
C GLU A 222 -14.47 -16.79 -10.75
N SER A 223 -15.78 -16.55 -10.70
CA SER A 223 -16.51 -16.04 -11.85
C SER A 223 -15.91 -14.69 -12.28
N PRO A 224 -15.54 -14.49 -13.56
CA PRO A 224 -15.03 -13.20 -14.02
C PRO A 224 -16.00 -12.04 -13.76
N GLU A 225 -17.31 -12.31 -13.78
CA GLU A 225 -18.35 -11.33 -13.47
C GLU A 225 -18.36 -10.95 -11.98
N TYR A 226 -18.13 -11.93 -11.10
CA TYR A 226 -17.96 -11.69 -9.66
C TYR A 226 -16.73 -10.84 -9.41
N VAL A 227 -15.57 -11.25 -9.93
CA VAL A 227 -14.29 -10.52 -9.76
C VAL A 227 -14.43 -9.08 -10.23
N ALA A 228 -14.97 -8.86 -11.43
CA ALA A 228 -15.18 -7.51 -11.95
C ALA A 228 -16.21 -6.68 -11.15
N ALA A 229 -17.22 -7.31 -10.54
CA ALA A 229 -18.14 -6.61 -9.65
C ALA A 229 -17.51 -6.27 -8.30
N PHE A 230 -16.75 -7.21 -7.72
CA PHE A 230 -16.01 -7.03 -6.49
C PHE A 230 -14.95 -5.95 -6.63
N ASP A 231 -14.16 -5.98 -7.70
CA ASP A 231 -13.15 -4.96 -8.01
C ASP A 231 -13.75 -3.56 -8.15
N ARG A 232 -14.95 -3.45 -8.74
CA ARG A 232 -15.68 -2.18 -8.79
C ARG A 232 -16.12 -1.71 -7.42
N ALA A 233 -16.55 -2.62 -6.53
CA ALA A 233 -16.92 -2.30 -5.17
C ALA A 233 -15.70 -1.85 -4.34
N GLU A 234 -14.57 -2.55 -4.45
CA GLU A 234 -13.30 -2.16 -3.82
C GLU A 234 -12.79 -0.80 -4.33
N ALA A 235 -12.83 -0.58 -5.64
CA ALA A 235 -12.48 0.70 -6.25
C ALA A 235 -13.35 1.84 -5.72
N GLU A 236 -14.68 1.64 -5.62
CA GLU A 236 -15.59 2.63 -5.05
C GLU A 236 -15.33 2.84 -3.56
N LYS A 237 -15.13 1.76 -2.77
CA LYS A 237 -14.80 1.85 -1.34
C LYS A 237 -13.52 2.64 -1.08
N SER A 238 -12.48 2.44 -1.90
CA SER A 238 -11.20 3.13 -1.79
C SER A 238 -11.32 4.66 -1.76
N LYS A 239 -12.36 5.21 -2.38
CA LYS A 239 -12.64 6.65 -2.42
C LYS A 239 -12.90 7.24 -1.03
N TYR A 240 -13.44 6.42 -0.13
CA TYR A 240 -13.83 6.84 1.22
C TYR A 240 -12.76 6.52 2.27
N ILE A 241 -11.74 5.75 1.90
CA ILE A 241 -10.62 5.39 2.77
C ILE A 241 -9.58 6.51 2.75
N ASN A 242 -9.26 7.06 3.91
CA ASN A 242 -8.10 7.95 4.05
C ASN A 242 -6.97 7.18 4.75
N THR A 243 -5.73 7.39 4.32
CA THR A 243 -4.60 6.62 4.83
C THR A 243 -3.78 7.49 5.76
N LEU A 244 -3.63 7.07 7.01
CA LEU A 244 -2.66 7.61 7.95
C LEU A 244 -1.37 6.81 7.83
N VAL A 245 -0.23 7.49 7.85
CA VAL A 245 1.09 6.89 7.67
C VAL A 245 1.97 7.27 8.85
N PHE A 246 2.77 6.33 9.36
CA PHE A 246 3.75 6.54 10.42
C PHE A 246 5.15 6.12 9.98
N CYS A 247 6.15 6.91 10.35
CA CYS A 247 7.58 6.61 10.20
C CYS A 247 8.08 5.86 11.44
N PHE A 248 8.68 4.69 11.24
CA PHE A 248 9.15 3.84 12.35
C PHE A 248 10.24 4.51 13.17
N GLU A 249 11.20 5.18 12.53
CA GLU A 249 12.29 5.87 13.23
C GLU A 249 11.73 6.87 14.25
N ARG A 250 10.76 7.68 13.84
CA ARG A 250 10.08 8.66 14.71
C ARG A 250 9.22 8.01 15.79
N VAL A 251 8.50 6.95 15.45
CA VAL A 251 7.75 6.16 16.44
C VAL A 251 8.69 5.56 17.49
N VAL A 252 9.85 5.04 17.09
CA VAL A 252 10.86 4.49 18.01
C VAL A 252 11.45 5.56 18.92
N GLU A 253 11.75 6.76 18.40
CA GLU A 253 12.20 7.89 19.21
C GLU A 253 11.19 8.18 20.33
N HIS A 254 9.91 8.39 19.98
CA HIS A 254 8.86 8.66 20.97
C HIS A 254 8.56 7.48 21.88
N TYR A 255 8.66 6.25 21.37
CA TYR A 255 8.51 5.03 22.17
C TYR A 255 9.59 4.93 23.25
N ARG A 256 10.86 5.18 22.91
CA ARG A 256 11.97 5.16 23.89
C ARG A 256 11.79 6.21 24.99
N ASP A 257 11.25 7.37 24.65
CA ASP A 257 10.97 8.43 25.62
C ASP A 257 9.79 8.09 26.55
N LEU A 258 8.76 7.42 26.03
CA LEU A 258 7.55 7.09 26.80
C LEU A 258 7.70 5.78 27.60
N ARG A 259 8.45 4.80 27.08
CA ARG A 259 8.55 3.45 27.62
C ARG A 259 8.91 3.40 29.12
N PRO A 260 9.85 4.20 29.66
CA PRO A 260 10.17 4.20 31.09
C PRO A 260 9.00 4.63 31.99
N GLN A 261 8.06 5.43 31.47
CA GLN A 261 6.89 5.89 32.23
C GLN A 261 5.79 4.83 32.26
N LEU A 262 5.84 3.86 31.36
CA LEU A 262 4.89 2.77 31.18
C LEU A 262 5.61 1.41 31.27
N GLU A 263 6.51 1.25 32.25
CA GLU A 263 7.42 0.10 32.35
C GLU A 263 6.68 -1.26 32.43
N TYR A 264 5.46 -1.28 32.96
CA TYR A 264 4.62 -2.49 33.09
C TYR A 264 3.62 -2.69 31.96
N ALA A 265 3.49 -1.74 31.02
CA ALA A 265 2.59 -1.89 29.88
C ALA A 265 3.23 -2.79 28.80
N GLU A 266 2.39 -3.51 28.07
CA GLU A 266 2.85 -4.25 26.90
C GLU A 266 3.34 -3.27 25.81
N PRO A 267 4.38 -3.63 25.03
CA PRO A 267 4.93 -2.74 24.01
C PRO A 267 3.90 -2.18 23.03
N LYS A 268 2.95 -3.01 22.58
CA LYS A 268 1.85 -2.59 21.70
C LYS A 268 0.98 -1.49 22.31
N ASP A 269 0.75 -1.51 23.62
CA ASP A 269 -0.10 -0.52 24.28
C ASP A 269 0.66 0.81 24.42
N VAL A 270 1.97 0.76 24.68
CA VAL A 270 2.84 1.95 24.63
C VAL A 270 2.88 2.54 23.22
N LEU A 271 3.03 1.71 22.18
CA LEU A 271 3.02 2.15 20.77
C LEU A 271 1.69 2.79 20.38
N SER A 272 0.57 2.25 20.87
CA SER A 272 -0.77 2.81 20.71
C SER A 272 -0.82 4.26 21.22
N VAL A 273 -0.33 4.49 22.44
CA VAL A 273 -0.28 5.82 23.06
C VAL A 273 0.68 6.75 22.32
N VAL A 274 1.85 6.25 21.87
CA VAL A 274 2.81 7.03 21.08
C VAL A 274 2.16 7.53 19.79
N MET A 275 1.57 6.62 19.00
CA MET A 275 0.93 6.98 17.73
C MET A 275 -0.28 7.90 17.93
N ALA A 276 -1.07 7.70 19.00
CA ALA A 276 -2.16 8.59 19.35
C ALA A 276 -1.65 10.02 19.62
N ARG A 277 -0.58 10.17 20.43
CA ARG A 277 0.02 11.48 20.72
C ARG A 277 0.61 12.13 19.47
N MET A 278 1.28 11.35 18.61
CA MET A 278 1.79 11.88 17.35
C MET A 278 0.67 12.49 16.50
N LEU A 279 -0.49 11.83 16.44
CA LEU A 279 -1.65 12.32 15.70
C LEU A 279 -2.39 13.48 16.41
N GLU A 280 -2.47 13.46 17.74
CA GLU A 280 -3.17 14.49 18.53
C GLU A 280 -2.41 15.82 18.53
N ASP A 281 -1.08 15.75 18.69
CA ASP A 281 -0.18 16.90 18.81
C ASP A 281 0.48 17.31 17.47
N ASP A 282 0.07 16.71 16.35
CA ASP A 282 0.62 16.91 15.00
C ASP A 282 2.16 16.81 14.96
N LEU A 283 2.70 15.78 15.61
CA LEU A 283 4.14 15.54 15.65
C LEU A 283 4.67 15.06 14.30
N ARG A 284 5.96 15.30 14.07
CA ARG A 284 6.66 14.79 12.88
C ARG A 284 6.69 13.27 12.87
N GLY A 285 6.75 12.69 11.67
CA GLY A 285 6.75 11.24 11.50
C GLY A 285 5.36 10.63 11.37
N CYS A 286 4.30 11.42 11.30
CA CYS A 286 2.99 10.96 10.84
C CYS A 286 2.36 11.94 9.85
N THR A 287 1.65 11.42 8.85
CA THR A 287 0.91 12.23 7.88
C THR A 287 -0.29 11.47 7.31
N TRP A 288 -1.29 12.21 6.86
CA TRP A 288 -2.38 11.67 6.07
C TRP A 288 -2.09 11.77 4.57
N THR A 289 -2.70 10.89 3.78
CA THR A 289 -2.67 11.01 2.31
C THR A 289 -3.61 12.09 1.81
N ARG A 290 -4.63 12.45 2.58
CA ARG A 290 -5.51 13.60 2.36
C ARG A 290 -5.83 14.26 3.70
N PRO A 291 -6.16 15.56 3.74
CA PRO A 291 -6.70 16.17 4.95
C PRO A 291 -7.86 15.34 5.50
N PRO A 292 -7.78 14.85 6.76
CA PRO A 292 -8.84 14.02 7.33
C PRO A 292 -10.08 14.86 7.65
N SER A 293 -11.26 14.24 7.61
CA SER A 293 -12.43 14.81 8.26
C SER A 293 -12.31 14.71 9.78
N ASP A 294 -13.10 15.50 10.52
CA ASP A 294 -13.15 15.41 11.99
C ASP A 294 -13.50 13.99 12.45
N GLU A 295 -14.48 13.34 11.82
CA GLU A 295 -14.86 11.95 12.11
C GLU A 295 -13.72 10.95 11.86
N GLN A 296 -12.93 11.14 10.79
CA GLN A 296 -11.77 10.28 10.50
C GLN A 296 -10.68 10.46 11.56
N ARG A 297 -10.42 11.70 11.98
CA ARG A 297 -9.44 12.00 13.03
C ARG A 297 -9.88 11.43 14.38
N GLU A 298 -11.15 11.62 14.75
CA GLU A 298 -11.73 11.06 15.98
C GLU A 298 -11.68 9.53 15.99
N LEU A 299 -12.04 8.88 14.88
CA LEU A 299 -11.95 7.42 14.77
C LEU A 299 -10.51 6.93 14.88
N ALA A 300 -9.56 7.54 14.18
CA ALA A 300 -8.15 7.17 14.26
C ALA A 300 -7.60 7.30 15.68
N LEU A 301 -7.91 8.41 16.38
CA LEU A 301 -7.53 8.59 17.78
C LEU A 301 -8.20 7.55 18.69
N ALA A 302 -9.48 7.26 18.50
CA ALA A 302 -10.21 6.26 19.28
C ALA A 302 -9.59 4.86 19.12
N LEU A 303 -9.20 4.49 17.90
CA LEU A 303 -8.56 3.21 17.61
C LEU A 303 -7.19 3.09 18.26
N LEU A 304 -6.40 4.17 18.22
CA LEU A 304 -5.09 4.23 18.86
C LEU A 304 -5.18 4.37 20.40
N SER A 305 -6.33 4.77 20.95
CA SER A 305 -6.49 5.02 22.40
C SER A 305 -7.24 3.91 23.15
N ASN A 306 -7.88 2.96 22.45
CA ASN A 306 -8.82 1.98 23.04
C ASN A 306 -8.20 0.88 23.93
N ARG A 307 -7.02 1.12 24.54
CA ARG A 307 -6.36 0.21 25.49
C ARG A 307 -5.78 0.86 26.74
N SER A 308 -6.10 2.12 27.04
CA SER A 308 -5.76 2.73 28.34
C SER A 308 -6.70 2.29 29.46
#